data_AF-A0A1E4MAI9-F1
#
_entry.id   AF-A0A1E4MAI9-F1
#
_cell.length_a   1.000
_cell.length_b   1.000
_cell.length_c   1.000
_cell.angle_alpha   90.00
_cell.angle_beta   90.00
_cell.angle_gamma   90.00
#
_symmetry.space_group_name_H-M   'P 1'
#
loop_
_entity.id
_entity.type
_entity.pdbx_description
1 polymer ?
#
loop_
_entity_poly.entity_id
_entity_poly.type
_entity_poly.pdbx_seq_one_letter_code
_entity_poly.pdbx_strand_id
1 'polypeptide(L)'
;MRQAGEPSVEEILESIKKVIARDNRAESAQARARREAPVPTPAAPAARPADVLDLAEEDAEVLLAGDVCEDEGDAMTDEDDAPLLPETAAVSMRDSLAALSMLAQPGAQPQIVRSGETSLEGMVRDMLRPMLSEWLEKNLPGMVERMVAAEITRIVGKKG
;
A
#
# COMPACT_ATOMS: atom_id res chain seq x y z
N MET A 1 3.96 -36.71 29.58
CA MET A 1 4.65 -35.43 29.36
C MET A 1 4.28 -34.90 27.99
N ARG A 2 3.91 -33.61 27.92
CA ARG A 2 3.72 -32.74 26.72
C ARG A 2 2.42 -32.88 25.91
N GLN A 3 1.45 -32.02 26.26
CA GLN A 3 0.66 -31.22 25.30
C GLN A 3 0.41 -29.85 25.97
N ALA A 4 1.46 -29.03 26.05
CA ALA A 4 1.36 -27.64 26.50
C ALA A 4 2.27 -26.86 25.56
N GLY A 5 1.70 -26.26 24.51
CA GLY A 5 2.51 -25.48 23.57
C GLY A 5 1.87 -25.08 22.24
N GLU A 6 0.73 -25.64 21.84
CA GLU A 6 0.00 -25.12 20.68
C GLU A 6 -1.07 -24.14 21.17
N PRO A 7 -1.00 -22.85 20.80
CA PRO A 7 -2.02 -21.89 21.19
C PRO A 7 -3.37 -22.33 20.61
N SER A 8 -4.41 -22.31 21.44
CA SER A 8 -5.74 -22.68 20.96
C SER A 8 -6.24 -21.65 19.94
N VAL A 9 -7.12 -22.07 19.04
CA VAL A 9 -7.67 -21.19 17.98
C VAL A 9 -8.32 -19.95 18.60
N GLU A 10 -8.96 -20.09 19.74
CA GLU A 10 -9.57 -19.01 20.51
C GLU A 10 -8.52 -18.01 21.02
N GLU A 11 -7.36 -18.47 21.48
CA GLU A 11 -6.25 -17.60 21.89
C GLU A 11 -5.65 -16.83 20.70
N ILE A 12 -5.57 -17.49 19.53
CA ILE A 12 -5.14 -16.84 18.28
C ILE A 12 -6.11 -15.72 17.89
N LEU A 13 -7.43 -16.00 17.96
CA LEU A 13 -8.47 -15.02 17.65
C LEU A 13 -8.50 -13.86 18.66
N GLU A 14 -8.30 -14.14 19.95
CA GLU A 14 -8.18 -13.11 20.98
C GLU A 14 -6.95 -12.23 20.80
N SER A 15 -5.82 -12.82 20.40
CA SER A 15 -4.59 -12.10 20.10
C SER A 15 -4.77 -11.15 18.90
N ILE A 16 -5.37 -11.63 17.80
CA ILE A 16 -5.69 -10.80 16.62
C ILE A 16 -6.65 -9.68 17.00
N LYS A 17 -7.72 -9.98 17.74
CA LYS A 17 -8.70 -8.98 18.21
C LYS A 17 -8.05 -7.90 19.08
N LYS A 18 -7.12 -8.29 19.96
CA LYS A 18 -6.39 -7.36 20.84
C LYS A 18 -5.42 -6.47 20.06
N VAL A 19 -4.75 -7.00 19.04
CA VAL A 19 -3.85 -6.24 18.17
C VAL A 19 -4.64 -5.21 17.34
N ILE A 20 -5.74 -5.62 16.70
CA ILE A 20 -6.59 -4.71 15.91
C ILE A 20 -7.18 -3.60 16.79
N ALA A 21 -7.66 -3.94 17.99
CA ALA A 21 -8.20 -2.92 18.92
C ALA A 21 -7.12 -1.94 19.40
N ARG A 22 -5.86 -2.40 19.53
CA ARG A 22 -4.72 -1.56 19.88
C ARG A 22 -4.32 -0.64 18.72
N ASP A 23 -4.27 -1.16 17.49
CA ASP A 23 -3.94 -0.38 16.30
C ASP A 23 -5.01 0.64 15.97
N ASN A 24 -6.29 0.28 16.00
CA ASN A 24 -7.37 1.25 15.78
C ASN A 24 -7.35 2.37 16.84
N ARG A 25 -7.00 2.07 18.09
CA ARG A 25 -6.79 3.11 19.13
C ARG A 25 -5.58 4.00 18.83
N ALA A 26 -4.49 3.43 18.30
CA ALA A 26 -3.31 4.18 17.92
C ALA A 26 -3.57 5.06 16.68
N GLU A 27 -4.24 4.55 15.65
CA GLU A 27 -4.65 5.28 14.45
C GLU A 27 -5.64 6.40 14.79
N SER A 28 -6.64 6.14 15.62
CA SER A 28 -7.58 7.18 16.07
C SER A 28 -6.90 8.25 16.93
N ALA A 29 -5.92 7.88 17.76
CA ALA A 29 -5.10 8.85 18.50
C ALA A 29 -4.19 9.66 17.56
N GLN A 30 -3.61 9.03 16.54
CA GLN A 30 -2.75 9.69 15.55
C GLN A 30 -3.55 10.62 14.62
N ALA A 31 -4.78 10.24 14.26
CA ALA A 31 -5.72 11.09 13.52
C ALA A 31 -6.14 12.33 14.33
N ARG A 32 -6.34 12.17 15.65
CA ARG A 32 -6.60 13.30 16.57
C ARG A 32 -5.37 14.20 16.72
N ALA A 33 -4.18 13.63 16.94
CA ALA A 33 -2.93 14.38 17.04
C ALA A 33 -2.60 15.16 15.74
N ARG A 34 -2.90 14.59 14.58
CA ARG A 34 -2.76 15.28 13.28
C ARG A 34 -3.75 16.43 13.10
N ARG A 35 -4.93 16.35 13.70
CA ARG A 35 -5.93 17.44 13.72
C ARG A 35 -5.62 18.51 14.77
N GLU A 36 -4.97 18.17 15.87
CA GLU A 36 -4.66 19.07 17.00
C GLU A 36 -3.28 19.73 16.91
N ALA A 37 -2.44 19.39 15.93
CA ALA A 37 -1.15 20.05 15.73
C ALA A 37 -1.34 21.52 15.29
N PRO A 38 -0.66 22.50 15.92
CA PRO A 38 -0.78 23.91 15.57
C PRO A 38 -0.11 24.17 14.22
N VAL A 39 -0.88 24.66 13.24
CA VAL A 39 -0.39 25.06 11.93
C VAL A 39 0.53 26.29 12.11
N PRO A 40 1.80 26.27 11.67
CA PRO A 40 2.58 27.49 11.56
C PRO A 40 2.06 28.29 10.38
N THR A 41 1.56 29.51 10.62
CA THR A 41 1.11 30.43 9.57
C THR A 41 2.31 30.92 8.74
N PRO A 42 2.37 30.70 7.42
CA PRO A 42 3.21 31.48 6.53
C PRO A 42 2.38 32.64 5.94
N ALA A 43 3.03 33.79 5.79
CA ALA A 43 2.48 34.99 5.18
C ALA A 43 1.86 34.73 3.79
N ALA A 44 0.75 35.42 3.51
CA ALA A 44 0.07 35.42 2.21
C ALA A 44 1.01 35.87 1.06
N PRO A 45 0.80 35.33 -0.16
CA PRO A 45 0.06 36.14 -1.13
C PRO A 45 -0.91 35.36 -2.06
N ALA A 46 -1.88 36.13 -2.57
CA ALA A 46 -2.59 35.98 -3.85
C ALA A 46 -3.51 34.76 -4.09
N ALA A 47 -4.81 35.09 -4.04
CA ALA A 47 -5.93 34.55 -4.80
C ALA A 47 -5.64 33.43 -5.84
N ARG A 48 -6.20 32.26 -5.58
CA ARG A 48 -6.75 31.35 -6.60
C ARG A 48 -8.18 31.01 -6.18
N PRO A 49 -9.19 31.07 -7.06
CA PRO A 49 -10.51 30.57 -6.72
C PRO A 49 -10.41 29.07 -6.42
N ALA A 50 -11.04 28.68 -5.32
CA ALA A 50 -11.19 27.30 -4.91
C ALA A 50 -12.20 26.62 -5.84
N ASP A 51 -11.71 25.89 -6.84
CA ASP A 51 -12.44 24.76 -7.42
C ASP A 51 -11.88 23.49 -6.77
N VAL A 52 -12.22 23.30 -5.50
CA VAL A 52 -12.29 21.98 -4.90
C VAL A 52 -13.75 21.61 -5.03
N LEU A 53 -14.06 20.89 -6.12
CA LEU A 53 -15.39 20.35 -6.40
C LEU A 53 -15.86 19.58 -5.17
N ASP A 54 -16.93 20.10 -4.58
CA ASP A 54 -17.72 19.48 -3.53
C ASP A 54 -18.49 18.29 -4.13
N LEU A 55 -17.83 17.13 -4.20
CA LEU A 55 -18.42 15.89 -4.70
C LEU A 55 -19.44 15.26 -3.72
N ALA A 56 -19.82 15.97 -2.65
CA ALA A 56 -20.74 15.47 -1.62
C ALA A 56 -22.18 15.97 -1.78
N GLU A 57 -22.46 16.97 -2.63
CA GLU A 57 -23.81 17.53 -2.79
C GLU A 57 -24.59 17.02 -4.02
N GLU A 58 -23.94 16.40 -5.03
CA GLU A 58 -24.61 15.98 -6.27
C GLU A 58 -25.34 14.61 -6.18
N ASP A 59 -25.05 13.78 -5.16
CA ASP A 59 -25.71 12.48 -4.96
C ASP A 59 -27.04 12.56 -4.18
N ALA A 60 -27.40 13.73 -3.64
CA ALA A 60 -28.59 13.88 -2.80
C ALA A 60 -29.90 14.14 -3.58
N GLU A 61 -29.85 14.66 -4.82
CA GLU A 61 -31.06 14.99 -5.59
C GLU A 61 -31.62 13.84 -6.44
N VAL A 62 -30.82 12.81 -6.77
CA VAL A 62 -31.27 11.67 -7.60
C VAL A 62 -32.15 10.69 -6.80
N LEU A 63 -32.09 10.71 -5.47
CA LEU A 63 -32.85 9.80 -4.60
C LEU A 63 -34.27 10.30 -4.23
N LEU A 64 -34.68 11.51 -4.66
CA LEU A 64 -35.99 12.08 -4.34
C LEU A 64 -37.00 12.05 -5.51
N ALA A 65 -36.63 11.46 -6.66
CA ALA A 65 -37.50 11.36 -7.84
C ALA A 65 -37.72 9.91 -8.32
N GLY A 66 -37.66 8.94 -7.40
CA GLY A 66 -37.98 7.53 -7.65
C GLY A 66 -39.11 7.06 -6.75
N ASP A 67 -40.33 7.11 -7.29
CA ASP A 67 -41.49 6.27 -6.99
C ASP A 67 -41.66 5.73 -5.55
N VAL A 68 -42.55 6.38 -4.79
CA VAL A 68 -43.13 5.80 -3.58
C VAL A 68 -44.15 4.72 -3.97
N CYS A 69 -43.69 3.47 -4.05
CA CYS A 69 -44.57 2.31 -4.00
C CYS A 69 -44.88 2.00 -2.53
N GLU A 70 -45.93 2.62 -1.98
CA GLU A 70 -46.59 2.09 -0.78
C GLU A 70 -47.58 1.01 -1.24
N ASP A 71 -47.33 -0.27 -0.96
CA ASP A 71 -48.41 -1.23 -0.62
C ASP A 71 -47.84 -2.56 -0.09
N GLU A 72 -48.16 -2.81 1.19
CA GLU A 72 -48.50 -4.09 1.81
C GLU A 72 -47.52 -5.27 1.77
N GLY A 73 -47.23 -5.77 2.99
CA GLY A 73 -46.44 -6.97 3.19
C GLY A 73 -47.08 -8.19 2.54
N ASP A 74 -46.30 -8.83 1.66
CA ASP A 74 -46.41 -10.24 1.37
C ASP A 74 -45.03 -10.89 1.57
N ALA A 75 -45.03 -12.09 2.12
CA ALA A 75 -43.83 -12.82 2.44
C ALA A 75 -43.12 -13.24 1.14
N MET A 76 -42.12 -12.48 0.71
CA MET A 76 -41.20 -12.90 -0.35
C MET A 76 -40.29 -13.99 0.23
N THR A 77 -40.77 -15.23 0.10
CA THR A 77 -39.94 -16.43 0.19
C THR A 77 -38.75 -16.30 -0.77
N ASP A 78 -37.60 -16.85 -0.36
CA ASP A 78 -36.32 -16.93 -1.09
C ASP A 78 -36.45 -17.32 -2.59
N GLU A 79 -36.85 -16.39 -3.46
CA GLU A 79 -36.92 -16.58 -4.93
C GLU A 79 -35.73 -15.93 -5.67
N ASP A 80 -34.89 -15.16 -4.97
CA ASP A 80 -33.74 -14.46 -5.58
C ASP A 80 -32.43 -15.29 -5.65
N ASP A 81 -32.43 -16.55 -5.18
CA ASP A 81 -31.23 -17.42 -5.23
C ASP A 81 -31.24 -18.39 -6.44
N ALA A 82 -32.02 -18.07 -7.47
CA ALA A 82 -32.03 -18.81 -8.71
C ALA A 82 -30.74 -18.54 -9.51
N PRO A 83 -29.98 -19.58 -9.93
CA PRO A 83 -28.76 -19.38 -10.71
C PRO A 83 -29.02 -18.58 -11.98
N LEU A 84 -28.43 -17.38 -12.05
CA LEU A 84 -28.59 -16.45 -13.18
C LEU A 84 -27.94 -16.95 -14.49
N LEU A 85 -27.21 -18.05 -14.41
CA LEU A 85 -26.50 -18.66 -15.53
C LEU A 85 -26.84 -20.15 -15.61
N PRO A 86 -26.91 -20.70 -16.83
CA PRO A 86 -27.01 -22.15 -16.99
C PRO A 86 -25.72 -22.79 -16.45
N GLU A 87 -25.86 -23.87 -15.67
CA GLU A 87 -24.74 -24.56 -15.00
C GLU A 87 -23.63 -24.95 -15.99
N THR A 88 -23.99 -25.33 -17.21
CA THR A 88 -23.05 -25.68 -18.28
C THR A 88 -22.14 -24.51 -18.68
N ALA A 89 -22.64 -23.28 -18.67
CA ALA A 89 -21.85 -22.08 -18.94
C ALA A 89 -20.93 -21.76 -17.75
N ALA A 90 -21.41 -21.92 -16.51
CA ALA A 90 -20.60 -21.74 -15.31
C ALA A 90 -19.41 -22.72 -15.27
N VAL A 91 -19.64 -23.99 -15.59
CA VAL A 91 -18.59 -25.02 -15.72
C VAL A 91 -17.57 -24.65 -16.81
N SER A 92 -18.04 -24.27 -18.00
CA SER A 92 -17.17 -23.90 -19.12
C SER A 92 -16.27 -22.69 -18.82
N MET A 93 -16.78 -21.71 -18.08
CA MET A 93 -15.99 -20.54 -17.64
C MET A 93 -14.94 -20.92 -16.60
N ARG A 94 -15.29 -21.78 -15.63
CA ARG A 94 -14.34 -22.29 -14.62
C ARG A 94 -13.22 -23.09 -15.29
N ASP A 95 -13.54 -23.92 -16.28
CA ASP A 95 -12.56 -24.70 -17.04
C ASP A 95 -11.63 -23.81 -17.87
N SER A 96 -12.18 -22.80 -18.55
CA SER A 96 -11.39 -21.83 -19.32
C SER A 96 -10.45 -21.03 -18.40
N LEU A 97 -10.94 -20.61 -17.23
CA LEU A 97 -10.15 -19.91 -16.23
C LEU A 97 -9.06 -20.81 -15.63
N ALA A 98 -9.36 -22.08 -15.38
CA ALA A 98 -8.38 -23.07 -14.93
C ALA A 98 -7.26 -23.29 -15.97
N ALA A 99 -7.62 -23.41 -17.25
CA ALA A 99 -6.65 -23.53 -18.34
C ALA A 99 -5.77 -22.27 -18.46
N LEU A 100 -6.36 -21.08 -18.34
CA LEU A 100 -5.61 -19.81 -18.32
C LEU A 100 -4.70 -19.70 -17.10
N SER A 101 -5.16 -20.13 -15.92
CA SER A 101 -4.35 -20.15 -14.69
C SER A 101 -3.15 -21.08 -14.83
N MET A 102 -3.32 -22.25 -15.46
CA MET A 102 -2.21 -23.18 -15.72
C MET A 102 -1.19 -22.59 -16.68
N LEU A 103 -1.63 -21.82 -17.68
CA LEU A 103 -0.72 -21.14 -18.63
C LEU A 103 -0.05 -19.90 -18.02
N ALA A 104 -0.75 -19.17 -17.17
CA ALA A 104 -0.27 -17.97 -16.49
C ALA A 104 0.62 -18.28 -15.28
N GLN A 105 0.66 -19.53 -14.83
CA GLN A 105 1.55 -19.95 -13.76
C GLN A 105 3.00 -19.75 -14.22
N PRO A 106 3.80 -18.90 -13.55
CA PRO A 106 5.21 -18.79 -13.88
C PRO A 106 5.85 -20.16 -13.70
N GLY A 107 6.45 -20.72 -14.76
CA GLY A 107 7.07 -22.05 -14.74
C GLY A 107 8.24 -22.20 -13.77
N ALA A 108 8.63 -21.13 -13.08
CA ALA A 108 9.64 -21.12 -12.03
C ALA A 108 9.00 -20.62 -10.73
N GLN A 109 9.19 -21.40 -9.65
CA GLN A 109 8.89 -20.93 -8.30
C GLN A 109 9.69 -19.64 -8.05
N PRO A 110 9.11 -18.62 -7.37
CA PRO A 110 9.86 -17.43 -7.00
C PRO A 110 11.02 -17.87 -6.11
N GLN A 111 12.22 -17.86 -6.67
CA GLN A 111 13.43 -18.06 -5.89
C GLN A 111 13.52 -16.87 -4.94
N ILE A 112 13.13 -17.08 -3.68
CA ILE A 112 13.44 -16.16 -2.60
C ILE A 112 14.93 -16.32 -2.30
N VAL A 113 15.76 -15.87 -3.23
CA VAL A 113 17.18 -15.65 -3.00
C VAL A 113 17.29 -14.32 -2.29
N ARG A 114 17.83 -14.39 -1.06
CA ARG A 114 18.34 -13.33 -0.20
C ARG A 114 17.80 -11.92 -0.53
N SER A 115 16.79 -11.48 0.22
CA SER A 115 16.27 -10.10 0.32
C SER A 115 16.94 -9.08 -0.61
N GLY A 116 16.48 -9.00 -1.87
CA GLY A 116 16.95 -8.01 -2.86
C GLY A 116 17.13 -8.55 -4.29
N GLU A 117 17.13 -9.85 -4.49
CA GLU A 117 17.27 -10.47 -5.82
C GLU A 117 15.90 -10.68 -6.51
N THR A 118 14.98 -9.73 -6.33
CA THR A 118 13.77 -9.73 -7.17
C THR A 118 14.20 -9.50 -8.61
N SER A 119 13.56 -10.20 -9.57
CA SER A 119 13.94 -10.17 -11.00
C SER A 119 14.05 -8.77 -11.59
N LEU A 120 13.39 -7.77 -11.01
CA LEU A 120 13.43 -6.38 -11.44
C LEU A 120 14.57 -5.59 -10.78
N GLU A 121 14.79 -5.77 -9.48
CA GLU A 121 15.86 -5.05 -8.77
C GLU A 121 17.24 -5.43 -9.32
N GLY A 122 17.46 -6.71 -9.63
CA GLY A 122 18.68 -7.18 -10.29
C GLY A 122 18.89 -6.50 -11.65
N MET A 123 17.85 -6.47 -12.48
CA MET A 123 17.89 -5.85 -13.81
C MET A 123 18.16 -4.34 -13.73
N VAL A 124 17.46 -3.63 -12.85
CA VAL A 124 17.65 -2.18 -12.65
C VAL A 124 19.05 -1.89 -12.10
N ARG A 125 19.57 -2.73 -11.20
CA ARG A 125 20.93 -2.61 -10.67
C ARG A 125 21.99 -2.79 -11.76
N ASP A 126 21.82 -3.77 -12.63
CA ASP A 126 22.74 -4.02 -13.75
C ASP A 126 22.73 -2.85 -14.75
N MET A 127 21.56 -2.23 -14.96
CA MET A 127 21.43 -1.02 -15.78
C MET A 127 22.01 0.24 -15.12
N LEU A 128 21.85 0.40 -13.80
CA LEU A 128 22.32 1.59 -13.07
C LEU A 128 23.81 1.53 -12.71
N ARG A 129 24.40 0.35 -12.61
CA ARG A 129 25.82 0.16 -12.27
C ARG A 129 26.78 0.95 -13.19
N PRO A 130 26.69 0.90 -14.53
CA PRO A 130 27.60 1.65 -15.39
C PRO A 130 27.47 3.18 -15.21
N MET A 131 26.24 3.69 -15.08
CA MET A 131 25.99 5.13 -14.90
C MET A 131 26.54 5.65 -13.57
N LEU A 132 26.39 4.87 -12.50
CA LEU A 132 26.95 5.21 -11.20
C LEU A 132 28.49 5.12 -11.19
N SER A 133 29.07 4.15 -11.88
CA SER A 133 30.54 4.02 -12.00
C SER A 133 31.14 5.23 -12.70
N GLU A 134 30.61 5.61 -13.86
CA GLU A 134 31.09 6.77 -14.61
C GLU A 134 30.94 8.06 -13.81
N TRP A 135 29.82 8.20 -13.08
CA TRP A 135 29.62 9.35 -12.21
C TRP A 135 30.64 9.39 -11.07
N LEU A 136 30.90 8.24 -10.42
CA LEU A 136 31.90 8.16 -9.36
C LEU A 136 33.31 8.48 -9.88
N GLU A 137 33.71 7.97 -11.04
CA GLU A 137 35.02 8.28 -11.64
C GLU A 137 35.20 9.79 -11.86
N LYS A 138 34.15 10.48 -12.31
CA LYS A 138 34.19 11.93 -12.57
C LYS A 138 34.14 12.79 -11.31
N ASN A 139 33.39 12.39 -10.29
CA ASN A 139 33.06 13.27 -9.15
C ASN A 139 33.83 12.93 -7.87
N LEU A 140 34.28 11.68 -7.72
CA LEU A 140 34.95 11.22 -6.51
C LEU A 140 36.34 11.87 -6.29
N PRO A 141 37.19 12.07 -7.32
CA PRO A 141 38.51 12.67 -7.11
C PRO A 141 38.45 14.05 -6.45
N GLY A 142 37.63 14.97 -6.97
CA GLY A 142 37.49 16.32 -6.42
C GLY A 142 36.83 16.36 -5.03
N MET A 143 36.03 15.35 -4.67
CA MET A 143 35.48 15.24 -3.32
C MET A 143 36.55 14.77 -2.32
N VAL A 144 37.37 13.80 -2.72
CA VAL A 144 38.47 13.29 -1.89
C VAL A 144 39.54 14.36 -1.69
N GLU A 145 39.95 15.09 -2.73
CA GLU A 145 40.94 16.17 -2.61
C GLU A 145 40.54 17.23 -1.60
N ARG A 146 39.26 17.65 -1.60
CA ARG A 146 38.74 18.60 -0.61
C ARG A 146 38.77 18.06 0.81
N MET A 147 38.41 16.80 1.01
CA MET A 147 38.47 16.15 2.33
C MET A 147 39.92 15.99 2.81
N VAL A 148 40.83 15.59 1.92
CA VAL A 148 42.26 15.45 2.23
C VAL A 148 42.90 16.81 2.53
N ALA A 149 42.59 17.86 1.75
CA ALA A 149 43.07 19.21 2.03
C ALA A 149 42.60 19.70 3.41
N ALA A 150 41.33 19.51 3.74
CA ALA A 150 40.79 19.84 5.06
C ALA A 150 41.48 19.05 6.18
N GLU A 151 41.77 17.76 5.95
CA GLU A 151 42.46 16.89 6.90
C GLU A 151 43.93 17.30 7.11
N ILE A 152 44.65 17.68 6.05
CA ILE A 152 46.02 18.19 6.14
C ILE A 152 46.05 19.52 6.90
N THR A 153 45.17 20.46 6.57
CA THR A 153 45.08 21.74 7.30
C THR A 153 44.81 21.51 8.78
N ARG A 154 43.94 20.56 9.12
CA ARG A 154 43.64 20.19 10.51
C ARG A 154 44.85 19.62 11.25
N ILE A 155 45.63 18.73 10.62
CA ILE A 155 46.83 18.14 11.23
C ILE A 155 47.93 19.18 11.39
N VAL A 156 48.16 20.01 10.37
CA VAL A 156 49.20 21.04 10.37
C VAL A 156 48.88 22.14 11.38
N GLY A 157 47.62 22.60 11.46
CA GLY A 157 47.20 23.61 12.42
C GLY A 157 47.19 23.15 13.88
N LYS A 158 47.19 21.84 14.14
CA LYS A 158 47.28 21.26 15.49
C LYS A 158 48.72 21.01 15.96
N LYS A 159 49.70 21.11 15.07
CA LYS A 159 51.14 20.91 15.38
C LYS A 159 51.92 22.23 15.50
N GLY A 160 51.22 23.37 15.53
CA GLY A 160 51.75 24.71 15.83
C GLY A 160 51.35 25.18 17.21
#